data_AF-A0A8H6ASA9-F1
#
_entry.id   AF-A0A8H6ASA9-F1
#
_cell.length_a   1.000
_cell.length_b   1.000
_cell.length_c   1.000
_cell.angle_alpha   90.00
_cell.angle_beta   90.00
_cell.angle_gamma   90.00
#
_symmetry.space_group_name_H-M   'P 1'
#
loop_
_entity.id
_entity.type
_entity.pdbx_description
1 polymer ?
#
loop_
_entity_poly.entity_id
_entity_poly.type
_entity_poly.pdbx_seq_one_letter_code
_entity_poly.pdbx_strand_id
1 'polypeptide(L)'
;MADQQENELLPETTDGFKVGEKKTLDEYSKMDAEDESLQRYKESLGLGGGGQDLSDPTDPRDCIILTLEMNSEGRPPVKLELSTPDALKTLKDHPFKIKEGSKFNLTATFKVQHNVLSGLQYVQVIKRKGIRIDKLQEMIGSYAPNTDKNPVHTKRFADEDAPSGMMARGHYTAISTFVDDDKKKHLEFEWSFDIAKDW
;
A
#
# COMPACT_ATOMS: atom_id res chain seq x y z
N MET A 1 -4.74 -25.65 -5.47
CA MET A 1 -4.54 -24.55 -6.45
C MET A 1 -4.98 -23.21 -5.87
N ALA A 2 -6.10 -23.13 -5.13
CA ALA A 2 -6.48 -21.90 -4.40
C ALA A 2 -5.45 -21.49 -3.32
N ASP A 3 -4.98 -22.44 -2.51
CA ASP A 3 -3.99 -22.15 -1.44
C ASP A 3 -2.64 -21.62 -1.96
N GLN A 4 -2.22 -22.05 -3.15
CA GLN A 4 -1.00 -21.55 -3.77
C GLN A 4 -1.18 -20.10 -4.20
N GLN A 5 -2.33 -19.76 -4.77
CA GLN A 5 -2.60 -18.41 -5.25
C GLN A 5 -2.77 -17.41 -4.10
N GLU A 6 -3.38 -17.81 -2.97
CA GLU A 6 -3.47 -16.94 -1.80
C GLU A 6 -2.11 -16.65 -1.18
N ASN A 7 -1.21 -17.64 -1.14
CA ASN A 7 0.13 -17.45 -0.59
C ASN A 7 1.02 -16.54 -1.46
N GLU A 8 0.78 -16.49 -2.78
CA GLU A 8 1.51 -15.59 -3.67
C GLU A 8 1.23 -14.11 -3.41
N LEU A 9 0.03 -13.79 -2.92
CA LEU A 9 -0.44 -12.43 -2.65
C LEU A 9 -0.03 -11.92 -1.26
N LEU A 10 0.61 -12.76 -0.46
CA LEU A 10 1.15 -12.40 0.84
C LEU A 10 2.64 -12.07 0.74
N PRO A 11 3.14 -11.20 1.63
CA PRO A 11 4.55 -10.90 1.71
C PRO A 11 5.35 -12.12 2.17
N GLU A 12 6.60 -12.19 1.76
CA GLU A 12 7.55 -13.18 2.26
C GLU A 12 7.87 -12.88 3.72
N THR A 13 7.99 -13.94 4.51
CA THR A 13 8.33 -13.82 5.93
C THR A 13 9.82 -13.60 6.08
N THR A 14 10.22 -12.55 6.79
CA THR A 14 11.62 -12.33 7.16
C THR A 14 12.01 -13.27 8.30
N ASP A 15 13.03 -14.10 8.08
CA ASP A 15 13.53 -15.03 9.09
C ASP A 15 13.91 -14.32 10.39
N GLY A 16 13.32 -14.78 11.50
CA GLY A 16 13.57 -14.24 12.84
C GLY A 16 12.76 -13.01 13.22
N PHE A 17 12.01 -12.39 12.30
CA PHE A 17 11.09 -11.30 12.64
C PHE A 17 9.87 -11.84 13.39
N LYS A 18 9.52 -11.21 14.52
CA LYS A 18 8.33 -11.53 15.31
C LYS A 18 7.49 -10.28 15.46
N VAL A 19 6.24 -10.39 15.02
CA VAL A 19 5.24 -9.34 15.19
C VAL A 19 5.03 -9.10 16.69
N GLY A 20 5.06 -7.83 17.09
CA GLY A 20 4.83 -7.43 18.48
C GLY A 20 3.39 -7.64 18.93
N GLU A 21 3.13 -7.49 20.23
CA GLU A 21 1.76 -7.51 20.74
C GLU A 21 0.98 -6.29 20.23
N LYS A 22 -0.25 -6.54 19.75
CA LYS A 22 -1.18 -5.46 19.45
C LYS A 22 -1.50 -4.68 20.72
N LYS A 23 -1.46 -3.35 20.61
CA LYS A 23 -1.83 -2.41 21.66
C LYS A 23 -2.68 -1.31 21.05
N THR A 24 -3.71 -0.92 21.78
CA THR A 24 -4.59 0.19 21.44
C THR A 24 -3.92 1.53 21.71
N LEU A 25 -4.43 2.62 21.10
CA LEU A 25 -3.95 3.97 21.40
C LEU A 25 -4.08 4.33 22.89
N ASP A 26 -5.17 3.90 23.52
CA ASP A 26 -5.41 4.12 24.95
C ASP A 26 -4.36 3.42 25.83
N GLU A 27 -3.98 2.19 25.47
CA GLU A 27 -2.93 1.45 26.16
C GLU A 27 -1.57 2.14 25.99
N TYR A 28 -1.24 2.60 24.78
CA TYR A 28 -0.01 3.36 24.54
C TYR A 28 0.02 4.66 25.34
N SER A 29 -1.11 5.34 25.50
CA SER A 29 -1.19 6.59 26.25
C SER A 29 -0.99 6.37 27.77
N LYS A 30 -1.51 5.26 28.31
CA LYS A 30 -1.42 4.92 29.75
C LYS A 30 -0.06 4.38 30.17
N MET A 31 0.68 3.73 29.26
CA MET A 31 2.03 3.23 29.56
C MET A 31 2.95 4.42 29.90
N ASP A 32 3.72 4.30 30.98
CA ASP A 32 4.73 5.30 31.36
C ASP A 32 4.18 6.74 31.40
N ALA A 33 2.96 6.91 31.91
CA ALA A 33 2.28 8.21 31.99
C ALA A 33 3.07 9.25 32.79
N GLU A 34 3.87 8.80 33.76
CA GLU A 34 4.69 9.64 34.63
C GLU A 34 6.02 10.06 33.96
N ASP A 35 6.39 9.49 32.81
CA ASP A 35 7.65 9.78 32.12
C ASP A 35 7.46 10.81 31.01
N GLU A 36 7.83 12.05 31.31
CA GLU A 36 7.71 13.19 30.40
C GLU A 36 8.49 12.99 29.07
N SER A 37 9.60 12.25 29.10
CA SER A 37 10.41 11.99 27.90
C SER A 37 9.71 11.01 26.95
N LEU A 38 9.08 9.98 27.51
CA LEU A 38 8.30 9.01 26.74
C LEU A 38 6.99 9.60 26.23
N GLN A 39 6.36 10.52 26.97
CA GLN A 39 5.19 11.27 26.48
C GLN A 39 5.54 12.13 25.26
N ARG A 40 6.62 12.92 25.34
CA ARG A 40 7.11 13.70 24.18
C ARG A 40 7.47 12.81 22.99
N TYR A 41 8.05 11.63 23.24
CA TYR A 41 8.35 10.68 22.19
C TYR A 41 7.07 10.16 21.50
N LYS A 42 6.04 9.77 22.27
CA LYS A 42 4.74 9.34 21.74
C LYS A 42 4.04 10.45 20.95
N GLU A 43 4.09 11.68 21.43
CA GLU A 43 3.59 12.85 20.70
C GLU A 43 4.30 13.01 19.35
N SER A 44 5.64 12.85 19.31
CA SER A 44 6.41 12.94 18.06
C SER A 44 6.07 11.83 17.06
N LEU A 45 5.60 10.67 17.54
CA LEU A 45 5.10 9.56 16.73
C LEU A 45 3.63 9.73 16.32
N GLY A 46 2.97 10.81 16.73
CA GLY A 46 1.54 11.05 16.48
C GLY A 46 0.58 10.27 17.40
N LEU A 47 1.09 9.67 18.48
CA LEU A 47 0.31 8.87 19.43
C LEU A 47 -0.18 9.67 20.65
N GLY A 48 0.36 10.87 20.87
CA GLY A 48 0.06 11.69 22.05
C GLY A 48 -1.15 12.62 21.95
N GLY A 49 -2.15 12.30 21.11
CA GLY A 49 -3.38 13.11 21.01
C GLY A 49 -3.18 14.52 20.43
N GLY A 50 -2.10 14.72 19.66
CA GLY A 50 -1.71 16.03 19.14
C GLY A 50 -2.66 16.63 18.11
N GLY A 51 -3.73 15.96 17.70
CA GLY A 51 -4.71 16.45 16.72
C GLY A 51 -6.08 15.80 16.93
N GLN A 52 -7.10 16.36 16.28
CA GLN A 52 -8.43 15.77 16.28
C GLN A 52 -8.42 14.49 15.46
N ASP A 53 -8.82 13.36 16.09
CA ASP A 53 -8.99 12.07 15.41
C ASP A 53 -10.00 12.21 14.25
N LEU A 54 -9.62 11.70 13.08
CA LEU A 54 -10.45 11.69 11.88
C LEU A 54 -11.04 10.31 11.56
N SER A 55 -10.88 9.35 12.47
CA SER A 55 -11.46 8.01 12.33
C SER A 55 -12.98 8.08 12.28
N ASP A 56 -13.59 7.40 11.32
CA ASP A 56 -15.04 7.24 11.25
C ASP A 56 -15.45 6.09 12.18
N PRO A 57 -16.18 6.37 13.29
CA PRO A 57 -16.56 5.34 14.26
C PRO A 57 -17.50 4.27 13.69
N THR A 58 -18.08 4.49 12.50
CA THR A 58 -18.96 3.54 11.81
C THR A 58 -18.24 2.66 10.80
N ASP A 59 -17.00 3.00 10.43
CA ASP A 59 -16.20 2.24 9.47
C ASP A 59 -15.21 1.32 10.19
N PRO A 60 -15.34 -0.02 10.13
CA PRO A 60 -14.49 -0.95 10.87
C PRO A 60 -13.08 -1.13 10.25
N ARG A 61 -12.75 -0.44 9.16
CA ARG A 61 -11.45 -0.57 8.49
C ARG A 61 -10.37 0.20 9.25
N ASP A 62 -9.28 -0.46 9.61
CA ASP A 62 -8.11 0.19 10.21
C ASP A 62 -7.27 0.94 9.18
N CYS A 63 -7.30 0.51 7.91
CA CYS A 63 -6.64 1.18 6.81
C CYS A 63 -7.55 1.27 5.59
N ILE A 64 -7.59 2.44 4.97
CA ILE A 64 -8.33 2.71 3.73
C ILE A 64 -7.34 3.20 2.69
N ILE A 65 -7.04 2.36 1.70
CA ILE A 65 -6.24 2.75 0.56
C ILE A 65 -7.09 3.66 -0.33
N LEU A 66 -6.70 4.92 -0.45
CA LEU A 66 -7.44 5.91 -1.22
C LEU A 66 -7.05 5.84 -2.67
N THR A 67 -5.74 5.89 -2.95
CA THR A 67 -5.23 6.04 -4.32
C THR A 67 -3.90 5.33 -4.50
N LEU A 68 -3.67 4.83 -5.70
CA LEU A 68 -2.34 4.42 -6.15
C LEU A 68 -2.00 5.20 -7.42
N GLU A 69 -0.94 5.98 -7.37
CA GLU A 69 -0.54 6.85 -8.48
C GLU A 69 0.75 6.34 -9.10
N MET A 70 0.74 6.15 -10.41
CA MET A 70 1.91 5.81 -11.19
C MET A 70 2.55 7.08 -11.74
N ASN A 71 3.78 7.33 -11.32
CA ASN A 71 4.59 8.45 -11.76
C ASN A 71 5.63 7.91 -12.75
N SER A 72 5.65 8.42 -13.98
CA SER A 72 6.61 7.98 -15.00
C SER A 72 7.30 9.16 -15.66
N GLU A 73 8.55 8.97 -16.06
CA GLU A 73 9.31 10.01 -16.73
C GLU A 73 8.66 10.42 -18.06
N GLY A 74 8.46 11.74 -18.25
CA GLY A 74 7.98 12.30 -19.51
C GLY A 74 6.46 12.25 -19.74
N ARG A 75 5.65 11.96 -18.72
CA ARG A 75 4.19 12.06 -18.77
C ARG A 75 3.62 12.53 -17.42
N PRO A 76 2.45 13.20 -17.39
CA PRO A 76 1.73 13.41 -16.13
C PRO A 76 1.39 12.10 -15.40
N PRO A 77 1.34 12.11 -14.06
CA PRO A 77 1.02 10.94 -13.27
C PRO A 77 -0.36 10.37 -13.61
N VAL A 78 -0.49 9.05 -13.49
CA VAL A 78 -1.77 8.35 -13.66
C VAL A 78 -2.26 7.87 -12.31
N LYS A 79 -3.43 8.35 -11.91
CA LYS A 79 -3.99 8.11 -10.59
C LYS A 79 -5.11 7.08 -10.64
N LEU A 80 -4.99 6.03 -9.83
CA LEU A 80 -6.03 5.03 -9.61
C LEU A 80 -6.79 5.43 -8.34
N GLU A 81 -8.09 5.64 -8.45
CA GLU A 81 -8.97 5.80 -7.29
C GLU A 81 -9.35 4.40 -6.77
N LEU A 82 -9.02 4.11 -5.51
CA LEU A 82 -9.16 2.78 -4.92
C LEU A 82 -10.15 2.76 -3.75
N SER A 83 -10.73 3.91 -3.42
CA SER A 83 -11.60 4.09 -2.25
C SER A 83 -13.01 3.49 -2.42
N THR A 84 -13.43 3.17 -3.64
CA THR A 84 -14.78 2.63 -3.93
C THR A 84 -14.73 1.32 -4.72
N PRO A 85 -15.64 0.37 -4.46
CA PRO A 85 -15.66 -0.91 -5.16
C PRO A 85 -15.84 -0.79 -6.68
N ASP A 86 -16.58 0.22 -7.14
CA ASP A 86 -16.84 0.39 -8.58
C ASP A 86 -15.59 0.88 -9.33
N ALA A 87 -14.75 1.68 -8.68
CA ALA A 87 -13.49 2.11 -9.27
C ALA A 87 -12.52 0.92 -9.50
N LEU A 88 -12.61 -0.14 -8.68
CA LEU A 88 -11.76 -1.33 -8.80
C LEU A 88 -12.16 -2.26 -9.96
N LYS A 89 -13.46 -2.32 -10.29
CA LYS A 89 -13.98 -3.29 -11.27
C LYS A 89 -13.50 -3.04 -12.69
N THR A 90 -13.21 -1.80 -13.04
CA THR A 90 -12.89 -1.39 -14.42
C THR A 90 -11.40 -1.27 -14.68
N LEU A 91 -10.54 -1.35 -13.66
CA LEU A 91 -9.09 -1.17 -13.78
C LEU A 91 -8.42 -2.21 -14.68
N LYS A 92 -8.98 -3.42 -14.74
CA LYS A 92 -8.48 -4.49 -15.61
C LYS A 92 -8.86 -4.27 -17.08
N ASP A 93 -10.01 -3.64 -17.34
CA ASP A 93 -10.53 -3.43 -18.69
C ASP A 93 -9.91 -2.21 -19.39
N HIS A 94 -9.24 -1.35 -18.62
CA HIS A 94 -8.59 -0.13 -19.10
C HIS A 94 -7.07 -0.18 -18.84
N PRO A 95 -6.29 -0.87 -19.69
CA PRO A 95 -4.86 -1.02 -19.48
C PRO A 95 -4.13 0.32 -19.52
N PHE A 96 -3.27 0.54 -18.53
CA PHE A 96 -2.36 1.69 -18.52
C PHE A 96 -1.21 1.46 -19.48
N LYS A 97 -0.88 2.45 -20.31
CA LYS A 97 0.26 2.33 -21.21
C LYS A 97 1.55 2.79 -20.52
N ILE A 98 2.54 1.91 -20.48
CA ILE A 98 3.88 2.16 -19.94
C ILE A 98 4.87 2.12 -21.09
N LYS A 99 5.65 3.20 -21.25
CA LYS A 99 6.72 3.24 -22.24
C LYS A 99 7.85 2.30 -21.82
N GLU A 100 8.29 1.44 -22.72
CA GLU A 100 9.38 0.51 -22.49
C GLU A 100 10.67 1.26 -22.13
N GLY A 101 11.43 0.75 -21.15
CA GLY A 101 12.65 1.39 -20.67
C GLY A 101 12.46 2.71 -19.91
N SER A 102 11.22 3.14 -19.63
CA SER A 102 10.97 4.30 -18.78
C SER A 102 11.11 3.94 -17.31
N LYS A 103 11.60 4.90 -16.52
CA LYS A 103 11.55 4.83 -15.06
C LYS A 103 10.17 5.23 -14.57
N PHE A 104 9.66 4.47 -13.60
CA PHE A 104 8.42 4.79 -12.93
C PHE A 104 8.50 4.45 -11.44
N ASN A 105 7.64 5.07 -10.65
CA ASN A 105 7.38 4.66 -9.28
C ASN A 105 5.88 4.71 -9.01
N LEU A 106 5.48 4.03 -7.94
CA LEU A 106 4.13 4.08 -7.43
C LEU A 106 4.10 4.93 -6.15
N THR A 107 3.03 5.70 -5.99
CA THR A 107 2.76 6.46 -4.78
C THR A 107 1.40 6.05 -4.23
N ALA A 108 1.39 5.43 -3.06
CA ALA A 108 0.16 5.07 -2.36
C ALA A 108 -0.26 6.20 -1.42
N THR A 109 -1.54 6.57 -1.47
CA THR A 109 -2.18 7.47 -0.50
C THR A 109 -3.24 6.70 0.25
N PHE A 110 -3.22 6.76 1.57
CA PHE A 110 -4.11 5.98 2.42
C PHE A 110 -4.44 6.70 3.72
N LYS A 111 -5.50 6.23 4.37
CA LYS A 111 -5.90 6.64 5.72
C LYS A 111 -5.75 5.48 6.69
N VAL A 112 -5.38 5.79 7.91
CA VAL A 112 -5.34 4.88 9.07
C VAL A 112 -6.36 5.37 10.07
N GLN A 113 -7.18 4.45 10.58
CA GLN A 113 -8.25 4.72 11.54
C GLN A 113 -8.04 3.91 12.81
N HIS A 114 -8.63 4.39 13.90
CA HIS A 114 -8.82 3.73 15.19
C HIS A 114 -7.53 3.45 15.98
N ASN A 115 -6.59 2.71 15.40
CA ASN A 115 -5.39 2.23 16.08
C ASN A 115 -4.15 2.32 15.18
N VAL A 116 -2.99 2.13 15.78
CA VAL A 116 -1.73 2.06 15.04
C VAL A 116 -1.76 0.89 14.05
N LEU A 117 -1.52 1.20 12.78
CA LEU A 117 -1.31 0.19 11.75
C LEU A 117 0.15 -0.26 11.79
N SER A 118 0.41 -1.55 12.03
CA SER A 118 1.77 -2.10 12.08
C SER A 118 2.17 -2.75 10.77
N GLY A 119 3.31 -2.33 10.22
CA GLY A 119 3.97 -3.02 9.11
C GLY A 119 3.08 -3.20 7.89
N LEU A 120 2.46 -2.12 7.41
CA LEU A 120 1.77 -2.17 6.13
C LEU A 120 2.79 -2.50 5.02
N GLN A 121 2.43 -3.47 4.18
CA GLN A 121 3.22 -3.95 3.07
C GLN A 121 2.38 -3.92 1.79
N TYR A 122 3.05 -3.64 0.68
CA TYR A 122 2.51 -3.75 -0.66
C TYR A 122 3.08 -4.98 -1.34
N VAL A 123 2.22 -5.81 -1.92
CA VAL A 123 2.60 -6.98 -2.71
C VAL A 123 1.95 -6.87 -4.08
N GLN A 124 2.73 -7.01 -5.14
CA GLN A 124 2.24 -7.01 -6.51
C GLN A 124 2.71 -8.26 -7.23
N VAL A 125 1.78 -9.02 -7.80
CA VAL A 125 2.07 -10.17 -8.65
C VAL A 125 1.75 -9.81 -10.09
N ILE A 126 2.75 -9.85 -10.97
CA ILE A 126 2.60 -9.55 -12.39
C ILE A 126 2.45 -10.85 -13.17
N LYS A 127 1.44 -10.90 -14.03
CA LYS A 127 1.12 -12.02 -14.90
C LYS A 127 1.12 -11.59 -16.36
N ARG A 128 1.55 -12.51 -17.22
CA ARG A 128 1.43 -12.39 -18.68
C ARG A 128 0.78 -13.64 -19.22
N LYS A 129 -0.34 -13.48 -19.94
CA LYS A 129 -1.17 -14.60 -20.42
C LYS A 129 -1.56 -15.58 -19.29
N GLY A 130 -1.86 -15.05 -18.10
CA GLY A 130 -2.22 -15.81 -16.92
C GLY A 130 -1.06 -16.47 -16.16
N ILE A 131 0.16 -16.43 -16.69
CA ILE A 131 1.36 -17.00 -16.06
C ILE A 131 2.05 -15.91 -15.25
N ARG A 132 2.35 -16.18 -13.97
CA ARG A 132 3.16 -15.27 -13.14
C ARG A 132 4.56 -15.16 -13.71
N ILE A 133 5.01 -13.93 -13.89
CA ILE A 133 6.35 -13.62 -14.40
C ILE A 133 7.20 -12.85 -13.39
N ASP A 134 6.56 -12.20 -12.42
CA ASP A 134 7.25 -11.39 -11.43
C ASP A 134 6.42 -11.22 -10.15
N LYS A 135 7.09 -10.88 -9.05
CA LYS A 135 6.48 -10.48 -7.77
C LYS A 135 7.33 -9.40 -7.12
N LEU A 136 6.69 -8.27 -6.84
CA LEU A 136 7.29 -7.14 -6.16
C LEU A 136 6.70 -7.04 -4.74
N GLN A 137 7.54 -6.65 -3.79
CA GLN A 137 7.16 -6.47 -2.39
C GLN A 137 7.83 -5.22 -1.86
N GLU A 138 7.06 -4.34 -1.22
CA GLU A 138 7.55 -3.09 -0.66
C GLU A 138 7.03 -2.93 0.77
N MET A 139 7.93 -2.71 1.73
CA MET A 139 7.56 -2.34 3.09
C MET A 139 7.16 -0.86 3.13
N ILE A 140 5.89 -0.59 3.42
CA ILE A 140 5.39 0.78 3.55
C ILE A 140 5.79 1.32 4.93
N GLY A 141 5.42 0.58 5.99
CA GLY A 141 5.80 0.87 7.39
C GLY A 141 4.62 0.86 8.36
N SER A 142 4.85 1.36 9.57
CA SER A 142 3.82 1.51 10.61
C SER A 142 3.38 2.96 10.75
N TYR A 143 2.08 3.17 10.98
CA TYR A 143 1.46 4.49 10.92
C TYR A 143 0.45 4.68 12.06
N ALA A 144 0.47 5.86 12.69
CA ALA A 144 -0.56 6.29 13.62
C ALA A 144 -1.86 6.65 12.86
N PRO A 145 -3.03 6.61 13.53
CA PRO A 145 -4.28 7.12 12.98
C PRO A 145 -4.17 8.55 12.48
N ASN A 146 -4.90 8.85 11.41
CA ASN A 146 -4.90 10.18 10.84
C ASN A 146 -5.64 11.17 11.75
N THR A 147 -5.11 12.38 11.80
CA THR A 147 -5.67 13.51 12.55
C THR A 147 -5.85 14.70 11.62
N ASP A 148 -6.52 15.75 12.08
CA ASP A 148 -6.60 17.03 11.38
C ASP A 148 -5.23 17.61 10.98
N LYS A 149 -4.18 17.35 11.76
CA LYS A 149 -2.79 17.75 11.44
C LYS A 149 -2.12 16.89 10.36
N ASN A 150 -2.53 15.63 10.25
CA ASN A 150 -2.04 14.71 9.23
C ASN A 150 -3.21 13.88 8.69
N PRO A 151 -3.99 14.43 7.73
CA PRO A 151 -5.28 13.87 7.33
C PRO A 151 -5.16 12.65 6.39
N VAL A 152 -4.00 12.47 5.76
CA VAL A 152 -3.70 11.34 4.87
C VAL A 152 -2.22 11.00 4.95
N HIS A 153 -1.87 9.72 4.83
CA HIS A 153 -0.49 9.28 4.66
C HIS A 153 -0.19 9.05 3.18
N THR A 154 1.04 9.39 2.77
CA THR A 154 1.53 9.17 1.41
C THR A 154 2.87 8.46 1.47
N LYS A 155 3.01 7.38 0.69
CA LYS A 155 4.27 6.66 0.51
C LYS A 155 4.59 6.53 -0.97
N ARG A 156 5.72 7.09 -1.37
CA ARG A 156 6.36 6.80 -2.66
C ARG A 156 7.23 5.54 -2.51
N PHE A 157 7.09 4.62 -3.44
CA PHE A 157 7.89 3.38 -3.49
C PHE A 157 9.22 3.61 -4.23
N ALA A 158 10.06 2.59 -4.24
CA ALA A 158 11.28 2.57 -5.05
C ALA A 158 10.98 2.84 -6.54
N ASP A 159 11.98 3.39 -7.24
CA ASP A 159 11.93 3.52 -8.69
C ASP A 159 12.17 2.17 -9.36
N GLU A 160 11.36 1.88 -10.36
CA GLU A 160 11.37 0.67 -11.17
C GLU A 160 11.66 1.04 -12.63
N ASP A 161 12.32 0.13 -13.34
CA ASP A 161 12.60 0.27 -14.77
C ASP A 161 11.65 -0.63 -15.57
N ALA A 162 10.83 -0.03 -16.45
CA ALA A 162 9.95 -0.79 -17.33
C ALA A 162 10.79 -1.68 -18.27
N PRO A 163 10.49 -2.97 -18.41
CA PRO A 163 11.28 -3.85 -19.26
C PRO A 163 11.18 -3.40 -20.73
N SER A 164 12.23 -3.69 -21.50
CA SER A 164 12.36 -3.23 -22.89
C SER A 164 12.63 -4.36 -23.88
N GLY A 165 12.33 -4.08 -25.14
CA GLY A 165 12.55 -4.99 -26.25
C GLY A 165 11.27 -5.65 -26.76
N MET A 166 11.35 -6.21 -27.96
CA MET A 166 10.20 -6.79 -28.66
C MET A 166 9.49 -7.90 -27.86
N MET A 167 10.23 -8.67 -27.06
CA MET A 167 9.64 -9.71 -26.22
C MET A 167 8.97 -9.16 -24.96
N ALA A 168 9.39 -8.02 -24.42
CA ALA A 168 8.80 -7.40 -23.23
C ALA A 168 7.57 -6.54 -23.54
N ARG A 169 7.34 -6.15 -24.80
CA ARG A 169 6.15 -5.40 -25.18
C ARG A 169 4.89 -6.27 -25.17
N GLY A 170 3.76 -5.68 -24.81
CA GLY A 170 2.44 -6.33 -24.81
C GLY A 170 1.67 -6.15 -23.51
N HIS A 171 0.62 -6.95 -23.36
CA HIS A 171 -0.34 -6.84 -22.27
C HIS A 171 0.03 -7.67 -21.04
N TYR A 172 -0.14 -7.05 -19.87
CA TYR A 172 0.13 -7.61 -18.55
C TYR A 172 -1.08 -7.38 -17.64
N THR A 173 -1.29 -8.32 -16.73
CA THR A 173 -2.21 -8.12 -15.60
C THR A 173 -1.42 -8.15 -14.31
N ALA A 174 -1.83 -7.34 -13.34
CA ALA A 174 -1.24 -7.28 -12.02
C ALA A 174 -2.33 -7.47 -10.96
N ILE A 175 -1.99 -8.19 -9.90
CA ILE A 175 -2.80 -8.26 -8.68
C ILE A 175 -2.01 -7.56 -7.60
N SER A 176 -2.60 -6.50 -7.05
CA SER A 176 -2.00 -5.64 -6.03
C SER A 176 -2.71 -5.86 -4.70
N THR A 177 -1.95 -6.09 -3.64
CA THR A 177 -2.45 -6.39 -2.29
C THR A 177 -1.76 -5.49 -1.28
N PHE A 178 -2.55 -4.88 -0.40
CA PHE A 178 -2.09 -4.18 0.80
C PHE A 178 -2.42 -5.03 2.02
N VAL A 179 -1.39 -5.38 2.79
CA VAL A 179 -1.51 -6.31 3.92
C VAL A 179 -0.57 -5.88 5.04
N ASP A 180 -0.98 -6.06 6.28
CA ASP A 180 -0.19 -5.69 7.46
C ASP A 180 0.48 -6.89 8.14
N ASP A 181 1.27 -6.62 9.18
CA ASP A 181 1.96 -7.64 9.99
C ASP A 181 0.98 -8.66 10.62
N ASP A 182 -0.27 -8.25 10.85
CA ASP A 182 -1.34 -9.08 11.38
C ASP A 182 -2.00 -9.97 10.31
N LYS A 183 -1.46 -9.95 9.09
CA LYS A 183 -1.97 -10.66 7.90
C LYS A 183 -3.36 -10.19 7.47
N LYS A 184 -3.81 -9.01 7.92
CA LYS A 184 -5.08 -8.43 7.49
C LYS A 184 -4.87 -7.78 6.13
N LYS A 185 -5.60 -8.27 5.12
CA LYS A 185 -5.68 -7.61 3.81
C LYS A 185 -6.58 -6.39 3.92
N HIS A 186 -6.03 -5.22 3.60
CA HIS A 186 -6.75 -3.94 3.60
C HIS A 186 -7.35 -3.62 2.23
N LEU A 187 -6.67 -4.05 1.16
CA LEU A 187 -7.18 -3.96 -0.21
C LEU A 187 -6.50 -5.01 -1.10
N GLU A 188 -7.28 -5.64 -1.98
CA GLU A 188 -6.78 -6.50 -3.05
C GLU A 188 -7.53 -6.13 -4.33
N PHE A 189 -6.82 -5.89 -5.43
CA PHE A 189 -7.43 -5.53 -6.71
C PHE A 189 -6.58 -5.99 -7.90
N GLU A 190 -7.25 -6.26 -9.01
CA GLU A 190 -6.62 -6.60 -10.28
C GLU A 190 -6.69 -5.41 -11.24
N TRP A 191 -5.59 -5.15 -11.93
CA TRP A 191 -5.48 -4.11 -12.94
C TRP A 191 -4.60 -4.58 -14.10
N SER A 192 -4.62 -3.85 -15.21
CA SER A 192 -3.83 -4.22 -16.38
C SER A 192 -3.00 -3.06 -16.91
N PHE A 193 -1.93 -3.40 -17.63
CA PHE A 193 -1.07 -2.43 -18.28
C PHE A 193 -0.43 -3.00 -19.54
N ASP A 194 -0.11 -2.13 -20.48
CA ASP A 194 0.53 -2.44 -21.74
C ASP A 194 1.93 -1.81 -21.80
N ILE A 195 2.94 -2.63 -22.05
CA ILE A 195 4.29 -2.13 -22.34
C ILE A 195 4.42 -1.87 -23.84
N ALA A 196 4.73 -0.63 -24.20
CA ALA A 196 4.78 -0.18 -25.59
C ALA A 196 6.03 0.67 -25.89
N LYS A 197 6.34 0.87 -27.18
CA LYS A 197 7.46 1.74 -27.61
C LYS A 197 7.28 3.19 -27.18
N ASP A 198 6.04 3.65 -27.17
CA ASP A 198 5.63 5.02 -26.93
C ASP A 198 4.38 5.06 -26.05
N TRP A 199 4.15 6.21 -25.40
CA TRP A 199 3.01 6.50 -24.53
C TRP A 199 1.64 6.43 -25.22
#